data_AF-A0A6J6TBM7-F1
#
_entry.id   AF-A0A6J6TBM7-F1
#
_cell.length_a   1.000
_cell.length_b   1.000
_cell.length_c   1.000
_cell.angle_alpha   90.00
_cell.angle_beta   90.00
_cell.angle_gamma   90.00
#
_symmetry.space_group_name_H-M   'P 1'
#
loop_
_entity.id
_entity.type
_entity.pdbx_description
1 polymer ?
#
loop_
_entity_poly.entity_id
_entity_poly.type
_entity_poly.pdbx_seq_one_letter_code
_entity_poly.pdbx_strand_id
1 'polypeptide(L)'
;MRLSLQNRKNADALLKQLKGVLDLAGTAGYKVVGAKVISQGSTTSFTQSISIDVGSNSGVRSNMTVLSSYGIVGVVKYVYPNSALVQLASDPAFRIGARIAGSQQIGILSGQGTRRGVLQLLDNRTQIKKGDVLLARGSQGGRPFVPGVPIGSVTDVDNSPGAVTQTAEVKFYTNFSTLGVVAVVLSGEGTDPRDALVPPKPIPTPIPTVTVFVTPSPSPTN
;
A
#
# COMPACT_ATOMS: atom_id res chain seq x y z
N MET A 1 -25.96 25.30 10.29
CA MET A 1 -25.65 24.03 11.03
C MET A 1 -25.12 22.88 10.16
N ARG A 2 -25.54 22.68 8.90
CA ARG A 2 -25.09 21.52 8.08
C ARG A 2 -23.61 21.58 7.67
N LEU A 3 -23.09 22.78 7.37
CA LEU A 3 -21.71 23.02 6.93
C LEU A 3 -20.67 22.69 8.03
N SER A 4 -20.97 23.02 9.29
CA SER A 4 -20.09 22.76 10.44
C SER A 4 -19.97 21.27 10.75
N LEU A 5 -21.04 20.49 10.54
CA LEU A 5 -21.02 19.03 10.71
C LEU A 5 -20.22 18.34 9.61
N GLN A 6 -20.28 18.87 8.39
CA GLN A 6 -19.53 18.35 7.25
C GLN A 6 -18.03 18.63 7.40
N ASN A 7 -17.67 19.82 7.89
CA ASN A 7 -16.28 20.16 8.20
C ASN A 7 -15.72 19.32 9.36
N ARG A 8 -16.49 19.05 10.41
CA ARG A 8 -16.07 18.14 11.49
C ARG A 8 -15.85 16.72 10.98
N LYS A 9 -16.77 16.17 10.20
CA LYS A 9 -16.61 14.82 9.61
C LYS A 9 -15.37 14.71 8.72
N ASN A 10 -15.08 15.74 7.93
CA ASN A 10 -13.89 15.76 7.08
C ASN A 10 -12.61 15.89 7.91
N ALA A 11 -12.62 16.73 8.95
CA ALA A 11 -11.50 16.86 9.89
C ALA A 11 -11.26 15.55 10.66
N ASP A 12 -12.31 14.86 11.10
CA ASP A 12 -12.21 13.57 11.79
C ASP A 12 -11.69 12.46 10.86
N ALA A 13 -12.13 12.44 9.60
CA ALA A 13 -11.63 11.51 8.60
C ALA A 13 -10.14 11.76 8.28
N LEU A 14 -9.75 13.02 8.14
CA LEU A 14 -8.36 13.44 7.98
C LEU A 14 -7.52 13.05 9.19
N LEU A 15 -8.03 13.28 10.41
CA LEU A 15 -7.35 12.94 11.65
C LEU A 15 -7.16 11.43 11.78
N LYS A 16 -8.16 10.64 11.36
CA LYS A 16 -8.08 9.17 11.36
C LYS A 16 -7.08 8.66 10.34
N GLN A 17 -7.05 9.24 9.13
CA GLN A 17 -6.05 8.91 8.13
C GLN A 17 -4.64 9.29 8.61
N LEU A 18 -4.49 10.49 9.17
CA LEU A 18 -3.22 10.97 9.70
C LEU A 18 -2.72 10.07 10.84
N LYS A 19 -3.60 9.69 11.78
CA LYS A 19 -3.29 8.72 12.84
C LYS A 19 -2.89 7.36 12.28
N GLY A 20 -3.61 6.81 11.31
CA GLY A 20 -3.24 5.52 10.71
C GLY A 20 -1.89 5.55 10.01
N VAL A 21 -1.55 6.67 9.35
CA VAL A 21 -0.23 6.89 8.74
C VAL A 21 0.87 7.02 9.80
N LEU A 22 0.59 7.77 10.88
CA LEU A 22 1.51 7.97 12.00
C LEU A 22 1.72 6.68 12.81
N ASP A 23 0.69 5.86 13.00
CA ASP A 23 0.79 4.57 13.70
C ASP A 23 1.57 3.57 12.88
N LEU A 24 1.35 3.49 11.56
CA LEU A 24 2.17 2.65 10.69
C LEU A 24 3.63 3.10 10.66
N ALA A 25 3.88 4.41 10.61
CA ALA A 25 5.23 4.96 10.65
C ALA A 25 5.89 4.76 12.03
N GLY A 26 5.14 4.94 13.11
CA GLY A 26 5.61 4.76 14.49
C GLY A 26 5.91 3.29 14.81
N THR A 27 5.04 2.36 14.38
CA THR A 27 5.26 0.90 14.49
C THR A 27 6.50 0.46 13.69
N ALA A 28 6.82 1.20 12.62
CA ALA A 28 7.98 0.94 11.79
C ALA A 28 9.30 1.61 12.26
N GLY A 29 9.24 2.52 13.24
CA GLY A 29 10.38 3.37 13.60
C GLY A 29 10.78 4.38 12.50
N TYR A 30 9.85 4.72 11.60
CA TYR A 30 10.10 5.67 10.52
C TYR A 30 9.82 7.11 10.95
N LYS A 31 10.82 7.98 10.79
CA LYS A 31 10.60 9.42 10.85
C LYS A 31 9.89 9.85 9.57
N VAL A 32 8.62 10.24 9.70
CA VAL A 32 7.78 10.65 8.59
C VAL A 32 7.34 12.10 8.70
N VAL A 33 7.06 12.71 7.55
CA VAL A 33 6.37 13.99 7.45
C VAL A 33 5.05 13.77 6.74
N GLY A 34 3.96 14.12 7.42
CA GLY A 34 2.63 14.15 6.83
C GLY A 34 2.52 15.28 5.80
N ALA A 35 1.86 14.99 4.68
CA ALA A 35 1.68 15.91 3.58
C ALA A 35 0.29 15.77 2.96
N LYS A 36 -0.26 16.88 2.48
CA LYS A 36 -1.51 16.93 1.75
C LYS A 36 -1.23 16.83 0.25
N VAL A 37 -2.05 16.06 -0.45
CA VAL A 37 -2.05 16.04 -1.91
C VAL A 37 -2.75 17.29 -2.42
N ILE A 38 -2.00 18.13 -3.14
CA ILE A 38 -2.48 19.41 -3.69
C ILE A 38 -2.83 19.33 -5.17
N SER A 39 -2.28 18.35 -5.89
CA SER A 39 -2.61 18.10 -7.29
C SER A 39 -2.38 16.63 -7.64
N GLN A 40 -3.22 16.10 -8.51
CA GLN A 40 -2.98 14.83 -9.18
C GLN A 40 -2.51 15.17 -10.60
N GLY A 41 -1.40 14.57 -11.02
CA GLY A 41 -0.86 14.73 -12.37
C GLY A 41 -1.88 14.28 -13.41
N SER A 42 -1.82 14.87 -14.60
CA SER A 42 -2.81 14.60 -15.65
C SER A 42 -2.80 13.14 -16.06
N THR A 43 -3.95 12.46 -15.97
CA THR A 43 -4.14 11.09 -16.48
C THR A 43 -4.02 11.00 -18.00
N THR A 44 -3.99 12.14 -18.71
CA THR A 44 -3.79 12.21 -20.17
C THR A 44 -2.32 12.08 -20.58
N SER A 45 -1.39 12.35 -19.67
CA SER A 45 0.01 12.03 -19.84
C SER A 45 0.20 10.62 -19.30
N PHE A 46 0.84 9.72 -20.03
CA PHE A 46 1.08 8.31 -19.65
C PHE A 46 1.87 8.12 -18.33
N THR A 47 2.07 9.19 -17.56
CA THR A 47 2.77 9.26 -16.28
C THR A 47 1.79 9.45 -15.13
N GLN A 48 1.92 8.65 -14.09
CA GLN A 48 1.12 8.72 -12.87
C GLN A 48 1.92 9.44 -11.78
N SER A 49 1.54 10.67 -11.44
CA SER A 49 2.22 11.47 -10.42
C SER A 49 1.25 12.27 -9.57
N ILE A 50 1.70 12.71 -8.39
CA ILE A 50 0.97 13.64 -7.52
C ILE A 50 1.92 14.72 -7.02
N SER A 51 1.36 15.90 -6.74
CA SER A 51 2.07 16.98 -6.05
C SER A 51 1.61 17.06 -4.59
N ILE A 52 2.58 17.23 -3.69
CA ILE A 52 2.35 17.36 -2.25
C ILE A 52 2.82 18.72 -1.74
N ASP A 53 2.21 19.21 -0.64
CA ASP A 53 2.47 20.52 -0.03
C ASP A 53 3.68 20.56 0.93
N VAL A 54 4.57 19.58 0.83
CA VAL A 54 5.82 19.52 1.60
C VAL A 54 7.00 19.44 0.64
N GLY A 55 8.08 20.11 1.01
CA GLY A 55 9.26 20.26 0.17
C GLY A 55 10.56 20.17 0.95
N SER A 56 11.64 20.72 0.39
CA SER A 56 12.96 20.68 1.01
C SER A 56 13.01 21.40 2.37
N ASN A 57 12.17 22.42 2.58
CA ASN A 57 12.04 23.11 3.88
C ASN A 57 11.50 22.18 4.98
N SER A 58 10.78 21.14 4.60
CA SER A 58 10.27 20.10 5.51
C SER A 58 11.21 18.88 5.59
N GLY A 59 12.42 18.98 5.03
CA GLY A 59 13.41 17.91 5.01
C GLY A 59 13.21 16.86 3.91
N VAL A 60 12.23 17.05 3.01
CA VAL A 60 11.99 16.13 1.89
C VAL A 60 13.13 16.20 0.89
N ARG A 61 13.53 15.04 0.35
CA ARG A 61 14.55 14.91 -0.69
C ARG A 61 14.05 13.96 -1.78
N SER A 62 14.63 14.07 -2.97
CA SER A 62 14.42 13.08 -4.02
C SER A 62 14.79 11.68 -3.54
N ASN A 63 14.13 10.66 -4.10
CA ASN A 63 14.29 9.26 -3.72
C ASN A 63 13.85 8.97 -2.27
N MET A 64 12.87 9.69 -1.74
CA MET A 64 12.20 9.33 -0.49
C MET A 64 10.92 8.53 -0.78
N THR A 65 10.66 7.50 0.03
CA THR A 65 9.43 6.71 -0.07
C THR A 65 8.23 7.51 0.42
N VAL A 66 7.11 7.42 -0.30
CA VAL A 66 5.83 8.01 0.09
C VAL A 66 4.84 6.90 0.40
N LEU A 67 4.17 7.04 1.53
CA LEU A 67 3.27 6.06 2.14
C LEU A 67 1.86 6.63 2.30
N SER A 68 0.88 5.75 2.31
CA SER A 68 -0.49 6.03 2.76
C SER A 68 -0.82 5.15 3.97
N SER A 69 -2.02 5.33 4.53
CA SER A 69 -2.54 4.47 5.61
C SER A 69 -2.71 2.99 5.21
N TYR A 70 -2.57 2.65 3.93
CA TYR A 70 -2.78 1.28 3.42
C TYR A 70 -1.52 0.64 2.83
N GLY A 71 -0.47 1.42 2.58
CA GLY A 71 0.72 0.92 1.88
C GLY A 71 1.42 1.98 1.04
N ILE A 72 2.28 1.52 0.15
CA ILE A 72 3.11 2.39 -0.70
C ILE A 72 2.26 3.25 -1.63
N VAL A 73 2.63 4.52 -1.75
CA VAL A 73 2.08 5.46 -2.73
C VAL A 73 3.04 5.62 -3.90
N GLY A 74 4.34 5.76 -3.61
CA GLY A 74 5.33 6.04 -4.64
C GLY A 74 6.65 6.55 -4.08
N VAL A 75 7.38 7.29 -4.90
CA VAL A 75 8.69 7.87 -4.57
C VAL A 75 8.75 9.34 -5.00
N VAL A 76 9.36 10.17 -4.17
CA VAL A 76 9.62 11.58 -4.50
C VAL A 76 10.62 11.67 -5.66
N LYS A 77 10.19 12.27 -6.77
CA LYS A 77 11.02 12.48 -7.97
C LYS A 77 11.69 13.86 -7.96
N TYR A 78 10.89 14.90 -7.78
CA TYR A 78 11.35 16.30 -7.76
C TYR A 78 10.94 16.96 -6.46
N VAL A 79 11.79 17.85 -5.96
CA VAL A 79 11.56 18.58 -4.71
C VAL A 79 11.75 20.07 -4.97
N TYR A 80 10.80 20.86 -4.49
CA TYR A 80 10.81 22.31 -4.45
C TYR A 80 10.84 22.77 -2.98
N PRO A 81 11.00 24.07 -2.69
CA PRO A 81 11.07 24.56 -1.31
C PRO A 81 9.87 24.14 -0.43
N ASN A 82 8.65 24.28 -0.97
CA ASN A 82 7.39 24.04 -0.24
C ASN A 82 6.48 23.01 -0.93
N SER A 83 6.99 22.28 -1.91
CA SER A 83 6.22 21.24 -2.59
C SER A 83 7.15 20.17 -3.15
N ALA A 84 6.58 19.02 -3.50
CA ALA A 84 7.33 17.96 -4.16
C ALA A 84 6.44 17.20 -5.13
N LEU A 85 7.06 16.64 -6.17
CA LEU A 85 6.41 15.77 -7.14
C LEU A 85 6.75 14.32 -6.83
N VAL A 86 5.73 13.50 -6.66
CA VAL A 86 5.82 12.08 -6.34
C VAL A 86 5.43 11.27 -7.57
N GLN A 87 6.30 10.37 -8.00
CA GLN A 87 5.98 9.34 -8.99
C GLN A 87 5.23 8.21 -8.27
N LEU A 88 4.03 7.88 -8.75
CA LEU A 88 3.17 6.87 -8.14
C LEU A 88 3.65 5.45 -8.44
N ALA A 89 3.31 4.51 -7.55
CA ALA A 89 3.57 3.09 -7.76
C ALA A 89 2.75 2.48 -8.92
N SER A 90 1.65 3.14 -9.31
CA SER A 90 0.88 2.80 -10.51
C SER A 90 1.56 3.21 -11.81
N ASP A 91 2.56 4.09 -11.78
CA ASP A 91 3.22 4.61 -12.98
C ASP A 91 3.92 3.48 -13.78
N PRO A 92 3.79 3.41 -15.12
CA PRO A 92 4.45 2.36 -15.91
C PRO A 92 5.98 2.37 -15.84
N ALA A 93 6.60 3.52 -15.57
CA ALA A 93 8.05 3.62 -15.39
C ALA A 93 8.49 3.30 -13.95
N PHE A 94 7.55 3.14 -13.01
CA PHE A 94 7.85 2.80 -11.63
C PHE A 94 8.24 1.33 -11.49
N ARG A 95 9.35 1.09 -10.80
CA ARG A 95 9.86 -0.25 -10.48
C ARG A 95 10.24 -0.31 -9.01
N ILE A 96 9.82 -1.35 -8.31
CA ILE A 96 10.17 -1.60 -6.91
C ILE A 96 10.54 -3.06 -6.69
N GLY A 97 11.57 -3.31 -5.89
CA GLY A 97 11.86 -4.64 -5.36
C GLY A 97 10.81 -5.03 -4.32
N ALA A 98 10.03 -6.06 -4.63
CA ALA A 98 9.03 -6.62 -3.73
C ALA A 98 9.51 -7.96 -3.17
N ARG A 99 9.12 -8.25 -1.94
CA ARG A 99 9.24 -9.56 -1.30
C ARG A 99 7.86 -10.12 -1.00
N ILE A 100 7.68 -11.42 -1.18
CA ILE A 100 6.45 -12.11 -0.78
C ILE A 100 6.49 -12.39 0.72
N ALA A 101 5.43 -12.03 1.44
CA ALA A 101 5.28 -12.33 2.85
C ALA A 101 5.25 -13.85 3.07
N GLY A 102 6.05 -14.35 4.01
CA GLY A 102 6.18 -15.77 4.31
C GLY A 102 7.30 -16.48 3.55
N SER A 103 7.32 -16.41 2.21
CA SER A 103 8.35 -17.12 1.42
C SER A 103 9.66 -16.35 1.23
N GLN A 104 9.68 -15.04 1.55
CA GLN A 104 10.84 -14.14 1.37
C GLN A 104 11.36 -14.06 -0.08
N GLN A 105 10.60 -14.57 -1.04
CA GLN A 105 10.98 -14.58 -2.45
C GLN A 105 10.94 -13.17 -3.02
N ILE A 106 11.93 -12.84 -3.85
CA ILE A 106 12.15 -11.49 -4.35
C ILE A 106 11.69 -11.41 -5.80
N GLY A 107 10.96 -10.35 -6.11
CA GLY A 107 10.59 -9.98 -7.46
C GLY A 107 10.71 -8.49 -7.70
N ILE A 108 10.60 -8.11 -8.97
CA ILE A 108 10.48 -6.72 -9.40
C ILE A 108 9.02 -6.49 -9.75
N LEU A 109 8.40 -5.53 -9.06
CA LEU A 109 7.07 -5.07 -9.36
C LEU A 109 7.14 -3.81 -10.22
N SER A 110 6.37 -3.81 -11.31
CA SER A 110 6.21 -2.67 -12.21
C SER A 110 4.76 -2.19 -12.23
N GLY A 111 4.55 -0.87 -12.28
CA GLY A 111 3.22 -0.29 -12.47
C GLY A 111 2.68 -0.53 -13.88
N GLN A 112 1.35 -0.40 -14.06
CA GLN A 112 0.66 -0.58 -15.36
C GLN A 112 -0.18 0.63 -15.77
N GLY A 113 0.02 1.80 -15.14
CA GLY A 113 -0.83 2.98 -15.32
C GLY A 113 -2.20 2.88 -14.66
N THR A 114 -2.48 1.78 -13.96
CA THR A 114 -3.75 1.50 -13.29
C THR A 114 -3.53 1.13 -11.82
N ARG A 115 -4.58 0.73 -11.10
CA ARG A 115 -4.46 0.15 -9.74
C ARG A 115 -3.90 -1.28 -9.73
N ARG A 116 -3.35 -1.73 -10.86
CA ARG A 116 -2.70 -3.03 -11.00
C ARG A 116 -1.23 -2.85 -11.35
N GLY A 117 -0.43 -3.82 -10.95
CA GLY A 117 0.97 -3.95 -11.28
C GLY A 117 1.29 -5.37 -11.72
N VAL A 118 2.45 -5.53 -12.35
CA VAL A 118 2.98 -6.84 -12.75
C VAL A 118 4.21 -7.12 -11.90
N LEU A 119 4.19 -8.22 -11.17
CA LEU A 119 5.33 -8.76 -10.45
C LEU A 119 6.03 -9.77 -11.34
N GLN A 120 7.33 -9.60 -11.52
CA GLN A 120 8.20 -10.58 -12.14
C GLN A 120 9.15 -11.13 -11.08
N LEU A 121 9.14 -12.44 -10.86
CA LEU A 121 10.06 -13.06 -9.92
C LEU A 121 11.46 -13.19 -10.49
N LEU A 122 12.45 -13.03 -9.61
CA LEU A 122 13.86 -13.26 -9.95
C LEU A 122 14.29 -14.72 -9.77
N ASP A 123 13.57 -15.46 -8.92
CA ASP A 123 13.79 -16.88 -8.67
C ASP A 123 12.46 -17.62 -8.88
N ASN A 124 12.48 -18.75 -9.57
CA ASN A 124 11.30 -19.58 -9.88
C ASN A 124 11.20 -20.84 -8.99
N ARG A 125 12.05 -20.98 -7.97
CA ARG A 125 12.08 -22.16 -7.08
C ARG A 125 10.79 -22.38 -6.29
N THR A 126 10.06 -21.31 -5.96
CA THR A 126 8.78 -21.37 -5.25
C THR A 126 7.66 -20.76 -6.08
N GLN A 127 6.50 -21.42 -6.06
CA GLN A 127 5.32 -20.96 -6.77
C GLN A 127 4.61 -19.86 -5.99
N ILE A 128 4.34 -18.73 -6.66
CA ILE A 128 3.43 -17.69 -6.17
C ILE A 128 2.00 -18.23 -6.16
N LYS A 129 1.24 -17.85 -5.14
CA LYS A 129 -0.20 -18.14 -5.05
C LYS A 129 -1.02 -16.86 -5.08
N LYS A 130 -2.23 -16.98 -5.61
CA LYS A 130 -3.24 -15.92 -5.52
C LYS A 130 -3.54 -15.62 -4.05
N GLY A 131 -3.56 -14.34 -3.70
CA GLY A 131 -3.75 -13.87 -2.32
C GLY A 131 -2.45 -13.62 -1.56
N ASP A 132 -1.28 -13.97 -2.12
CA ASP A 132 0.00 -13.65 -1.50
C ASP A 132 0.19 -12.14 -1.33
N VAL A 133 0.69 -11.74 -0.17
CA VAL A 133 0.91 -10.34 0.19
C VAL A 133 2.32 -9.92 -0.19
N LEU A 134 2.44 -8.76 -0.83
CA LEU A 134 3.71 -8.20 -1.24
C LEU A 134 4.10 -7.05 -0.32
N LEU A 135 5.36 -7.09 0.12
CA LEU A 135 6.01 -6.08 0.92
C LEU A 135 7.18 -5.49 0.15
N ALA A 136 7.50 -4.22 0.39
CA ALA A 136 8.72 -3.63 -0.14
C ALA A 136 9.93 -4.35 0.46
N ARG A 137 10.87 -4.78 -0.39
CA ARG A 137 12.15 -5.36 0.06
C ARG A 137 13.02 -4.32 0.77
N GLY A 138 12.82 -3.05 0.45
CA GLY A 138 13.73 -1.98 0.82
C GLY A 138 14.97 -1.94 -0.07
N SER A 139 15.58 -0.78 -0.14
CA SER A 139 16.83 -0.53 -0.85
C SER A 139 17.99 -0.41 0.14
N GLN A 140 19.23 -0.64 -0.33
CA GLN A 140 20.42 -0.43 0.49
C GLN A 140 20.45 1.03 0.98
N GLY A 141 20.49 1.24 2.30
CA GLY A 141 20.40 2.59 2.90
C GLY A 141 18.97 3.15 3.02
N GLY A 142 17.92 2.33 2.82
CA GLY A 142 16.52 2.70 3.04
C GLY A 142 15.93 3.65 1.98
N ARG A 143 16.64 3.86 0.86
CA ARG A 143 16.21 4.75 -0.24
C ARG A 143 16.53 4.12 -1.60
N PRO A 144 15.64 4.21 -2.61
CA PRO A 144 14.37 4.94 -2.61
C PRO A 144 13.22 4.28 -1.83
N PHE A 145 13.37 3.02 -1.46
CA PHE A 145 12.32 2.25 -0.78
C PHE A 145 12.74 1.83 0.61
N VAL A 146 11.88 2.06 1.59
CA VAL A 146 12.01 1.47 2.92
C VAL A 146 11.46 0.04 2.96
N PRO A 147 12.08 -0.88 3.72
CA PRO A 147 11.64 -2.26 3.82
C PRO A 147 10.30 -2.41 4.56
N GLY A 148 9.59 -3.51 4.33
CA GLY A 148 8.40 -3.90 5.11
C GLY A 148 7.11 -3.15 4.77
N VAL A 149 7.14 -2.16 3.88
CA VAL A 149 5.92 -1.43 3.49
C VAL A 149 4.98 -2.31 2.66
N PRO A 150 3.69 -2.42 3.02
CA PRO A 150 2.71 -3.14 2.21
C PRO A 150 2.56 -2.52 0.82
N ILE A 151 2.55 -3.37 -0.20
CA ILE A 151 2.35 -2.96 -1.59
C ILE A 151 0.94 -3.34 -2.04
N GLY A 152 0.61 -4.63 -1.94
CA GLY A 152 -0.60 -5.18 -2.52
C GLY A 152 -0.68 -6.69 -2.38
N SER A 153 -1.68 -7.28 -3.03
CA SER A 153 -1.88 -8.73 -3.06
C SER A 153 -1.93 -9.25 -4.49
N VAL A 154 -1.42 -10.46 -4.68
CA VAL A 154 -1.47 -11.17 -5.96
C VAL A 154 -2.92 -11.53 -6.31
N THR A 155 -3.39 -11.10 -7.47
CA THR A 155 -4.75 -11.38 -7.97
C THR A 155 -4.78 -12.50 -8.99
N ASP A 156 -3.69 -12.65 -9.74
CA ASP A 156 -3.55 -13.69 -10.75
C ASP A 156 -2.09 -14.09 -10.93
N VAL A 157 -1.85 -15.32 -11.35
CA VAL A 157 -0.50 -15.86 -11.53
C VAL A 157 -0.43 -16.50 -12.91
N ASP A 158 0.47 -15.98 -13.75
CA ASP A 158 0.79 -16.60 -15.02
C ASP A 158 1.99 -17.52 -14.80
N ASN A 159 1.73 -18.82 -14.97
CA ASN A 159 2.74 -19.86 -14.88
C ASN A 159 2.80 -20.64 -16.19
N SER A 160 3.06 -19.91 -17.27
CA SER A 160 3.23 -20.49 -18.61
C SER A 160 4.39 -21.49 -18.63
N PRO A 161 4.16 -22.75 -19.08
CA PRO A 161 5.21 -23.74 -19.21
C PRO A 161 6.35 -23.24 -20.11
N GLY A 162 7.58 -23.18 -19.59
CA GLY A 162 8.76 -22.72 -20.33
C GLY A 162 9.14 -21.24 -20.12
N ALA A 163 8.39 -20.48 -19.32
CA ALA A 163 8.78 -19.13 -18.94
C ALA A 163 10.04 -19.14 -18.05
N VAL A 164 11.05 -18.33 -18.41
CA VAL A 164 12.31 -18.20 -17.64
C VAL A 164 12.06 -17.58 -16.26
N THR A 165 11.05 -16.72 -16.15
CA THR A 165 10.63 -16.06 -14.91
C THR A 165 9.13 -16.15 -14.74
N GLN A 166 8.65 -16.45 -13.53
CA GLN A 166 7.23 -16.44 -13.21
C GLN A 166 6.71 -15.00 -13.08
N THR A 167 5.52 -14.72 -13.65
CA THR A 167 4.87 -13.41 -13.57
C THR A 167 3.53 -13.50 -12.83
N ALA A 168 3.16 -12.44 -12.13
CA ALA A 168 1.91 -12.37 -11.40
C ALA A 168 1.31 -10.97 -11.47
N GLU A 169 -0.01 -10.92 -11.58
CA GLU A 169 -0.76 -9.68 -11.51
C GLU A 169 -1.01 -9.31 -10.04
N VAL A 170 -0.79 -8.05 -9.70
CA VAL A 170 -0.86 -7.53 -8.34
C VAL A 170 -1.84 -6.39 -8.27
N LYS A 171 -2.72 -6.42 -7.27
CA LYS A 171 -3.59 -5.30 -6.94
C LYS A 171 -2.99 -4.51 -5.77
N PHE A 172 -2.72 -3.23 -6.00
CA PHE A 172 -2.23 -2.33 -4.95
C PHE A 172 -3.29 -2.12 -3.86
N TYR A 173 -2.85 -2.13 -2.60
CA TYR A 173 -3.73 -1.79 -1.47
C TYR A 173 -4.14 -0.32 -1.52
N THR A 174 -3.18 0.56 -1.80
CA THR A 174 -3.40 1.98 -1.99
C THR A 174 -4.37 2.26 -3.14
N ASN A 175 -5.33 3.15 -2.90
CA ASN A 175 -6.17 3.70 -3.97
C ASN A 175 -5.61 5.06 -4.40
N PHE A 176 -4.99 5.10 -5.58
CA PHE A 176 -4.31 6.29 -6.09
C PHE A 176 -5.26 7.44 -6.45
N SER A 177 -6.52 7.16 -6.79
CA SER A 177 -7.50 8.18 -7.19
C SER A 177 -8.07 8.98 -6.01
N THR A 178 -8.03 8.43 -4.79
CA THR A 178 -8.64 9.03 -3.59
C THR A 178 -7.59 9.49 -2.57
N LEU A 179 -6.35 9.75 -3.02
CA LEU A 179 -5.27 10.19 -2.14
C LEU A 179 -5.51 11.64 -1.70
N GLY A 180 -5.78 11.84 -0.42
CA GLY A 180 -5.89 13.16 0.21
C GLY A 180 -4.70 13.52 1.08
N VAL A 181 -4.19 12.54 1.84
CA VAL A 181 -3.07 12.70 2.78
C VAL A 181 -2.09 11.54 2.60
N VAL A 182 -0.81 11.87 2.62
CA VAL A 182 0.30 10.91 2.51
C VAL A 182 1.37 11.22 3.55
N ALA A 183 2.31 10.30 3.75
CA ALA A 183 3.52 10.53 4.52
C ALA A 183 4.77 10.32 3.68
N VAL A 184 5.75 11.20 3.82
CA VAL A 184 7.08 11.04 3.25
C VAL A 184 8.03 10.52 4.31
N VAL A 185 8.77 9.46 4.02
CA VAL A 185 9.76 8.88 4.95
C VAL A 185 11.07 9.65 4.85
N LEU A 186 11.44 10.37 5.91
CA LEU A 186 12.66 11.17 5.99
C LEU A 186 13.89 10.30 6.33
N SER A 187 13.72 9.39 7.29
CA SER A 187 14.78 8.47 7.76
C SER A 187 14.15 7.31 8.51
N GLY A 188 14.62 6.08 8.26
CA GLY A 188 14.40 4.97 9.18
C GLY A 188 15.50 4.98 10.22
N GLU A 189 15.16 5.09 11.50
CA GLU A 189 16.15 4.88 12.56
C GLU A 189 16.46 3.39 12.64
N GLY A 190 17.55 2.98 11.97
CA GLY A 190 18.40 1.84 12.34
C GLY A 190 17.82 0.42 12.36
N THR A 191 16.52 0.20 12.29
CA THR A 191 15.92 -1.12 12.53
C THR A 191 14.85 -1.43 11.49
N ASP A 192 15.13 -2.39 10.63
CA ASP A 192 14.16 -2.98 9.71
C ASP A 192 12.97 -3.52 10.53
N PRO A 193 11.74 -3.02 10.36
CA PRO A 193 10.57 -3.47 11.12
C PRO A 193 10.07 -4.86 10.69
N ARG A 194 10.77 -5.53 9.76
CA ARG A 194 10.49 -6.89 9.28
C ARG A 194 9.01 -7.06 8.95
N ASP A 195 8.27 -7.81 9.76
CA ASP A 195 6.88 -8.21 9.50
C ASP A 195 5.87 -7.47 10.40
N ALA A 196 6.30 -6.49 11.19
CA ALA A 196 5.42 -5.72 12.08
C ALA A 196 4.36 -4.88 11.33
N LEU A 197 4.58 -4.62 10.03
CA LEU A 197 3.68 -3.84 9.18
C LEU A 197 2.79 -4.70 8.29
N VAL A 198 2.82 -6.03 8.45
CA VAL A 198 1.86 -6.90 7.77
C VAL A 198 0.47 -6.58 8.31
N PRO A 199 -0.47 -6.09 7.49
CA PRO A 199 -1.83 -5.92 7.96
C PRO A 199 -2.35 -7.29 8.42
N PRO A 200 -3.01 -7.39 9.59
CA PRO A 200 -3.53 -8.66 10.07
C PRO A 200 -4.42 -9.26 8.98
N LYS A 201 -4.14 -10.51 8.60
CA LYS A 201 -4.94 -11.25 7.63
C LYS A 201 -6.41 -11.14 8.05
N PRO A 202 -7.35 -10.78 7.16
CA PRO A 202 -8.76 -10.77 7.52
C PRO A 202 -9.13 -12.15 8.05
N ILE A 203 -9.41 -12.23 9.35
CA ILE A 203 -10.02 -13.42 9.93
C ILE A 203 -11.42 -13.44 9.31
N PRO A 204 -11.80 -14.49 8.55
CA PRO A 204 -13.18 -14.59 8.09
C PRO A 204 -14.08 -14.55 9.32
N THR A 205 -14.98 -13.57 9.38
CA THR A 205 -16.06 -13.57 10.35
C THR A 205 -16.75 -14.93 10.25
N PRO A 206 -16.90 -15.69 11.34
CA PRO A 206 -17.64 -16.94 11.29
C PRO A 206 -19.03 -16.60 10.73
N ILE A 207 -19.41 -17.30 9.66
CA ILE A 207 -20.77 -17.25 9.13
C ILE A 207 -21.66 -17.62 10.33
N PRO A 208 -22.66 -16.80 10.72
CA PRO A 208 -23.56 -17.18 11.79
C PRO A 208 -24.23 -18.49 11.38
N THR A 209 -23.90 -19.58 12.08
CA THR A 209 -24.66 -20.81 11.98
C THR A 209 -26.04 -20.49 12.54
N VAL A 210 -27.03 -20.34 11.67
CA VAL A 210 -28.43 -20.22 12.07
C VAL A 210 -28.84 -21.58 12.62
N THR A 211 -28.82 -21.74 13.94
CA THR A 211 -29.44 -22.89 14.60
C THR A 211 -30.95 -22.72 14.47
N VAL A 212 -31.54 -23.35 13.46
CA VAL A 212 -33.00 -23.47 13.36
C VAL A 212 -33.46 -24.42 14.47
N PHE A 213 -34.03 -23.87 15.54
CA PHE A 213 -34.79 -24.67 16.50
C PHE A 213 -36.10 -25.09 15.85
N VAL A 214 -36.20 -26.35 15.45
CA VAL A 214 -37.51 -26.97 15.16
C VAL A 214 -38.18 -27.28 16.50
N THR A 215 -39.25 -26.55 16.81
CA THR A 215 -40.15 -26.89 17.92
C THR A 215 -40.96 -28.13 17.52
N PRO A 216 -40.84 -29.28 18.20
CA PRO A 216 -41.69 -30.41 17.90
C PRO A 216 -43.14 -30.11 18.33
N SER A 217 -44.06 -30.26 17.37
CA SER A 217 -45.51 -30.19 17.61
C SER A 217 -45.97 -31.39 18.44
N PRO A 218 -46.76 -31.22 19.51
CA PRO A 218 -47.25 -32.34 20.31
C PRO A 218 -48.25 -33.18 19.50
N SER A 219 -48.03 -34.50 19.46
CA SER A 219 -48.99 -35.48 18.93
C SER A 219 -50.19 -35.62 19.88
N PRO A 220 -51.42 -35.77 19.36
CA PRO A 220 -52.62 -35.91 20.18
C PRO A 220 -52.63 -37.28 20.85
N THR A 221 -52.99 -37.32 22.13
CA THR A 221 -53.24 -38.57 22.86
C THR A 221 -54.72 -38.93 22.72
N ASN A 222 -54.98 -40.19 22.40
CA ASN A 222 -56.30 -40.81 22.22
C ASN A 222 -57.03 -40.96 23.56
#